data_AF-A0A9D4DWI2-F1
#
_entry.id   AF-A0A9D4DWI2-F1
#
_cell.length_a   1.000
_cell.length_b   1.000
_cell.length_c   1.000
_cell.angle_alpha   90.00
_cell.angle_beta   90.00
_cell.angle_gamma   90.00
#
_symmetry.space_group_name_H-M   'P 1'
#
loop_
_entity.id
_entity.type
_entity.pdbx_description
1 polymer ?
#
loop_
_entity_poly.entity_id
_entity_poly.type
_entity_poly.pdbx_seq_one_letter_code
_entity_poly.pdbx_strand_id
1 'polypeptide(L)'
;MADGTNTRTAFRDGPVIVLDYGCYVCEQNGVQKKSSNYCKQCSKCYCYTCVPLHDQMFKTHSLVGRGEMQKWPVAKSTLEILTRRQKHSKQSITLFCDDHNTLCCLKCIPENHKHFNSVRLISEVTEDSQTSNLSNITNDIADMIQQINKLFSDRLANFHKLQNSYENILGELVIMRQKINDAYDKLENNTIAKLDVLRAVLSHSIRVDIYK
;
A
#
# COMPACT_ATOMS: atom_id res chain seq x y z
N MET A 1 -10.23 -20.98 73.00
CA MET A 1 -10.12 -22.23 72.22
C MET A 1 -11.15 -22.17 71.10
N ALA A 2 -10.74 -22.56 69.89
CA ALA A 2 -11.47 -22.57 68.60
C ALA A 2 -11.77 -21.19 67.97
N ASP A 3 -11.04 -20.87 66.89
CA ASP A 3 -11.52 -20.73 65.48
C ASP A 3 -10.37 -20.06 64.69
N GLY A 4 -9.88 -20.49 63.52
CA GLY A 4 -10.47 -21.34 62.51
C GLY A 4 -10.68 -20.63 61.16
N THR A 5 -9.74 -19.84 60.61
CA THR A 5 -9.86 -19.34 59.21
C THR A 5 -8.52 -19.26 58.45
N ASN A 6 -8.22 -20.37 57.78
CA ASN A 6 -7.80 -20.53 56.37
C ASN A 6 -7.45 -19.25 55.55
N THR A 7 -6.16 -18.97 55.32
CA THR A 7 -5.71 -18.00 54.30
C THR A 7 -5.29 -18.73 53.01
N ARG A 8 -6.27 -18.83 52.10
CA ARG A 8 -6.10 -19.24 50.71
C ARG A 8 -5.28 -18.20 49.92
N THR A 9 -4.14 -18.65 49.39
CA THR A 9 -3.59 -18.30 48.06
C THR A 9 -3.72 -16.84 47.58
N ALA A 10 -2.69 -16.03 47.83
CA ALA A 10 -2.38 -14.89 46.96
C ALA A 10 -1.43 -15.37 45.86
N PHE A 11 -1.99 -15.85 44.74
CA PHE A 11 -1.25 -15.98 43.49
C PHE A 11 -0.79 -14.57 43.10
N ARG A 12 0.52 -14.39 42.97
CA ARG A 12 1.12 -13.20 42.39
C ARG A 12 0.72 -13.14 40.92
N ASP A 13 -0.21 -12.25 40.58
CA ASP A 13 -0.42 -11.85 39.20
C ASP A 13 0.89 -11.26 38.68
N GLY A 14 1.49 -11.97 37.71
CA GLY A 14 2.64 -11.48 36.97
C GLY A 14 2.30 -10.19 36.22
N PRO A 15 3.30 -9.42 35.80
CA PRO A 15 3.05 -8.15 35.11
C PRO A 15 2.25 -8.41 33.85
N VAL A 16 1.05 -7.84 33.77
CA VAL A 16 0.28 -7.74 32.54
C VAL A 16 1.09 -6.84 31.62
N ILE A 17 1.82 -7.43 30.67
CA ILE A 17 2.51 -6.69 29.62
C ILE A 17 1.43 -6.07 28.72
N VAL A 18 1.07 -4.82 28.99
CA VAL A 18 0.21 -4.04 28.12
C VAL A 18 1.06 -3.55 26.95
N LEU A 19 1.00 -4.26 25.82
CA LEU A 19 1.56 -3.79 24.56
C LEU A 19 0.71 -2.60 24.07
N ASP A 20 1.15 -1.39 24.35
CA ASP A 20 0.47 -0.16 23.92
C ASP A 20 0.89 0.17 22.48
N TYR A 21 0.13 -0.35 21.51
CA TYR A 21 0.32 0.00 20.11
C TYR A 21 -0.13 1.44 19.84
N GLY A 22 0.69 2.20 19.09
CA GLY A 22 0.36 3.53 18.60
C GLY A 22 -0.42 3.47 17.28
N CYS A 23 -1.11 4.57 16.97
CA CYS A 23 -1.85 4.72 15.73
C CYS A 23 -0.90 5.10 14.60
N TYR A 24 -0.81 4.23 13.58
CA TYR A 24 0.06 4.42 12.41
C TYR A 24 -0.12 5.80 11.76
N VAL A 25 -1.37 6.22 11.51
CA VAL A 25 -1.66 7.51 10.85
C VAL A 25 -1.26 8.69 11.73
N CYS A 26 -1.42 8.57 13.05
CA CYS A 26 -1.04 9.65 13.97
C CYS A 26 0.48 9.75 14.08
N GLU A 27 1.17 8.61 14.18
CA GLU A 27 2.64 8.55 14.23
C GLU A 27 3.29 9.19 12.99
N GLN A 28 2.75 8.91 11.79
CA GLN A 28 3.22 9.54 10.55
C GLN A 28 3.04 11.07 10.54
N ASN A 29 2.08 11.58 11.30
CA ASN A 29 1.83 13.01 11.47
C ASN A 29 2.49 13.59 12.74
N GLY A 30 3.42 12.86 13.37
CA GLY A 30 4.13 13.30 14.56
C GLY A 30 3.30 13.30 15.85
N VAL A 31 2.11 12.72 15.84
CA VAL A 31 1.20 12.66 16.99
C VAL A 31 1.19 11.27 17.60
N GLN A 32 1.57 11.16 18.87
CA GLN A 32 1.49 9.90 19.61
C GLN A 32 0.08 9.70 20.15
N LYS A 33 -0.68 8.77 19.55
CA LYS A 33 -2.05 8.44 19.97
C LYS A 33 -2.22 6.94 20.09
N LYS A 34 -2.74 6.47 21.22
CA LYS A 34 -2.98 5.04 21.46
C LYS A 34 -3.96 4.48 20.42
N SER A 35 -3.67 3.30 19.89
CA SER A 35 -4.56 2.62 18.98
C SER A 35 -5.70 1.93 19.73
N SER A 36 -6.88 1.95 19.12
CA SER A 36 -8.08 1.23 19.57
C SER A 36 -8.35 -0.02 18.72
N ASN A 37 -7.88 -0.05 17.47
CA ASN A 37 -8.19 -1.11 16.52
C ASN A 37 -6.96 -1.50 15.69
N TYR A 38 -6.98 -2.72 15.16
CA TYR A 38 -5.99 -3.24 14.21
C TYR A 38 -6.68 -3.74 12.95
N CYS A 39 -6.15 -3.37 11.80
CA CYS A 39 -6.60 -3.89 10.52
C CYS A 39 -5.76 -5.11 10.15
N LYS A 40 -6.42 -6.26 9.91
CA LYS A 40 -5.73 -7.50 9.52
C LYS A 40 -5.04 -7.37 8.16
N GLN A 41 -5.72 -6.76 7.20
CA GLN A 41 -5.26 -6.60 5.82
C GLN A 41 -4.10 -5.61 5.71
N CYS A 42 -4.14 -4.50 6.44
CA CYS A 42 -3.06 -3.51 6.45
C CYS A 42 -1.92 -3.83 7.40
N SER A 43 -2.12 -4.78 8.32
CA SER A 43 -1.18 -5.07 9.42
C SER A 43 -0.79 -3.83 10.22
N LYS A 44 -1.75 -2.91 10.45
CA LYS A 44 -1.53 -1.59 11.06
C LYS A 44 -2.56 -1.29 12.14
N CYS A 45 -2.15 -0.49 13.12
CA CYS A 45 -2.97 -0.07 14.26
C CYS A 45 -3.53 1.35 14.04
N TYR A 46 -4.78 1.57 14.43
CA TYR A 46 -5.53 2.81 14.26
C TYR A 46 -6.21 3.22 15.57
N CYS A 47 -6.23 4.52 15.85
CA CYS A 47 -7.00 5.08 16.96
C CYS A 47 -8.47 5.33 16.56
N TYR A 48 -9.33 5.64 17.54
CA TYR A 48 -10.76 5.81 17.32
C TYR A 48 -11.10 6.87 16.25
N THR A 49 -10.26 7.90 16.08
CA THR A 49 -10.48 8.94 15.06
C THR A 49 -10.06 8.50 13.67
N CYS A 50 -9.09 7.60 13.55
CA CYS A 50 -8.59 7.13 12.26
C CYS A 50 -9.39 5.93 11.74
N VAL A 51 -10.11 5.22 12.60
CA VAL A 51 -10.96 4.08 12.23
C VAL A 51 -12.04 4.45 11.21
N PRO A 52 -12.86 5.50 11.42
CA PRO A 52 -13.90 5.87 10.44
C PRO A 52 -13.32 6.21 9.07
N LEU A 53 -12.18 6.92 9.04
CA LEU A 53 -11.48 7.26 7.79
C LEU A 53 -10.96 6.01 7.08
N HIS A 54 -10.40 5.07 7.85
CA HIS A 54 -9.92 3.80 7.31
C HIS A 54 -11.07 2.96 6.73
N ASP A 55 -12.17 2.84 7.48
CA ASP A 55 -13.35 2.05 7.09
C ASP A 55 -14.03 2.61 5.84
N GLN A 56 -14.10 3.94 5.70
CA GLN A 56 -14.61 4.59 4.48
C GLN A 56 -13.80 4.26 3.23
N MET A 57 -12.47 4.21 3.36
CA MET A 57 -11.55 3.95 2.25
C MET A 57 -11.42 2.46 1.94
N PHE A 58 -11.55 1.60 2.96
CA PHE A 58 -11.28 0.17 2.87
C PHE A 58 -12.42 -0.67 3.47
N LYS A 59 -13.61 -0.59 2.86
CA LYS A 59 -14.84 -1.24 3.36
C LYS A 59 -14.75 -2.77 3.51
N THR A 60 -13.81 -3.43 2.83
CA THR A 60 -13.61 -4.89 2.91
C THR A 60 -12.59 -5.28 4.00
N HIS A 61 -11.97 -4.30 4.65
CA HIS A 61 -10.98 -4.58 5.68
C HIS A 61 -11.64 -4.95 7.01
N SER A 62 -11.03 -5.90 7.71
CA SER A 62 -11.50 -6.37 9.00
C SER A 62 -10.72 -5.63 10.09
N LEU A 63 -11.43 -4.75 10.80
CA LEU A 63 -10.93 -4.07 11.97
C LEU A 63 -11.26 -4.87 13.24
N VAL A 64 -10.22 -5.18 14.00
CA VAL A 64 -10.28 -5.91 15.27
C VAL A 64 -10.12 -4.91 16.40
N GLY A 65 -11.02 -4.89 17.37
CA GLY A 65 -10.94 -3.97 18.51
C GLY A 65 -9.89 -4.39 19.54
N ARG A 66 -9.44 -3.46 20.39
CA ARG A 66 -8.42 -3.70 21.44
C ARG A 66 -8.73 -4.90 22.33
N GLY A 67 -10.00 -5.13 22.69
CA GLY A 67 -10.42 -6.29 23.50
C GLY A 67 -10.27 -7.63 22.78
N GLU A 68 -10.28 -7.64 21.45
CA GLU A 68 -9.96 -8.81 20.63
C GLU A 68 -8.47 -8.89 20.31
N MET A 69 -7.77 -7.74 20.19
CA MET A 69 -6.31 -7.67 20.05
C MET A 69 -5.58 -8.19 21.30
N GLN A 70 -6.14 -8.05 22.50
CA GLN A 70 -5.60 -8.69 23.71
C GLN A 70 -5.75 -10.21 23.70
N LYS A 71 -6.74 -10.75 22.96
CA LYS A 71 -6.89 -12.19 22.73
C LYS A 71 -5.97 -12.69 21.63
N TRP A 72 -5.50 -11.80 20.77
CA TRP A 72 -4.43 -12.12 19.85
C TRP A 72 -3.17 -12.37 20.67
N PRO A 73 -2.49 -13.50 20.45
CA PRO A 73 -1.27 -13.81 21.17
C PRO A 73 -0.16 -12.93 20.61
N VAL A 74 -0.20 -11.64 20.91
CA VAL A 74 0.89 -10.75 20.56
C VAL A 74 1.93 -10.90 21.64
N ALA A 75 2.98 -11.64 21.29
CA ALA A 75 4.20 -11.83 22.09
C ALA A 75 4.02 -12.47 23.48
N LYS A 76 3.10 -13.43 23.63
CA LYS A 76 3.47 -14.61 24.45
C LYS A 76 4.57 -15.29 23.65
N SER A 77 5.78 -15.31 24.20
CA SER A 77 7.02 -15.80 23.55
C SER A 77 6.73 -16.87 22.49
N THR A 78 7.36 -16.80 21.33
CA THR A 78 7.14 -17.73 20.20
C THR A 78 7.03 -19.21 20.63
N LEU A 79 7.65 -19.59 21.76
CA LEU A 79 7.47 -20.86 22.48
C LEU A 79 6.02 -21.20 22.95
N GLU A 80 5.25 -20.26 23.48
CA GLU A 80 3.88 -20.49 23.96
C GLU A 80 2.86 -20.63 22.82
N ILE A 81 3.11 -20.01 21.66
CA ILE A 81 2.24 -20.15 20.48
C ILE A 81 2.42 -21.53 19.84
N LEU A 82 3.65 -22.04 19.82
CA LEU A 82 3.93 -23.39 19.32
C LEU A 82 3.34 -24.50 20.21
N THR A 83 3.14 -24.23 21.49
CA THR A 83 2.59 -25.21 22.47
C THR A 83 1.06 -25.20 22.56
N ARG A 84 0.37 -24.15 22.12
CA ARG A 84 -1.10 -24.03 22.29
C ARG A 84 -1.96 -24.89 21.37
N ARG A 85 -1.40 -25.44 20.28
CA ARG A 85 -2.09 -26.46 19.48
C ARG A 85 -1.74 -27.89 19.88
N GLN A 86 -0.87 -28.07 20.87
CA GLN A 86 -0.48 -29.39 21.31
C GLN A 86 -1.33 -29.78 22.52
N LYS A 87 -1.94 -30.97 22.46
CA LYS A 87 -2.60 -31.63 23.60
C LYS A 87 -1.66 -31.77 24.82
N HIS A 88 -0.35 -31.59 24.61
CA HIS A 88 0.73 -31.83 25.56
C HIS A 88 1.49 -30.56 25.96
N SER A 89 0.78 -29.56 26.51
CA SER A 89 1.31 -28.23 26.87
C SER A 89 2.49 -28.20 27.88
N LYS A 90 2.87 -29.34 28.47
CA LYS A 90 3.98 -29.46 29.43
C LYS A 90 5.20 -30.22 28.88
N GLN A 91 5.20 -30.62 27.61
CA GLN A 91 6.34 -31.32 27.01
C GLN A 91 7.20 -30.40 26.14
N SER A 92 8.50 -30.70 26.12
CA SER A 92 9.42 -30.08 25.18
C SER A 92 9.08 -30.50 23.75
N ILE A 93 9.07 -29.50 22.87
CA ILE A 93 8.94 -29.67 21.43
C ILE A 93 10.36 -29.89 20.90
N THR A 94 10.66 -31.11 20.47
CA THR A 94 12.00 -31.49 20.00
C THR A 94 11.97 -32.10 18.59
N LEU A 95 10.78 -32.31 18.03
CA LEU A 95 10.58 -33.06 16.79
C LEU A 95 9.75 -32.27 15.78
N PHE A 96 9.95 -32.60 14.51
CA PHE A 96 9.21 -32.08 13.37
C PHE A 96 8.67 -33.25 12.55
N CYS A 97 7.40 -33.19 12.18
CA CYS A 97 6.78 -34.17 11.30
C CYS A 97 6.71 -33.60 9.87
N ASP A 98 7.42 -34.22 8.94
CA ASP A 98 7.47 -33.79 7.53
C ASP A 98 6.08 -33.93 6.87
N ASP A 99 5.36 -35.01 7.17
CA ASP A 99 4.05 -35.32 6.55
C ASP A 99 2.98 -34.27 6.88
N HIS A 100 3.08 -33.62 8.05
CA HIS A 100 2.16 -32.56 8.46
C HIS A 100 2.76 -31.17 8.39
N ASN A 101 4.06 -31.04 8.12
CA ASN A 101 4.81 -29.81 8.20
C ASN A 101 4.58 -29.06 9.53
N THR A 102 4.67 -29.79 10.66
CA THR A 102 4.40 -29.24 12.00
C THR A 102 5.38 -29.73 13.07
N LEU A 103 5.57 -28.89 14.08
CA LEU A 103 6.34 -29.23 15.28
C LEU A 103 5.52 -30.12 16.23
N CYS A 104 6.17 -31.15 16.78
CA CYS A 104 5.54 -32.13 17.65
C CYS A 104 6.42 -32.50 18.85
N CYS A 105 5.80 -33.06 19.89
CA CYS A 105 6.48 -33.63 21.06
C CYS A 105 6.47 -35.16 21.02
N LEU A 106 7.26 -35.80 21.89
CA LEU A 106 7.35 -37.27 21.96
C LEU A 106 6.00 -37.98 22.20
N LYS A 107 5.04 -37.34 22.89
CA LYS A 107 3.69 -37.92 23.08
C LYS A 107 2.78 -37.77 21.87
N CYS A 108 3.00 -36.77 21.02
CA CYS A 108 2.21 -36.63 19.80
C CYS A 108 2.47 -37.79 18.83
N ILE A 109 3.66 -38.41 18.87
CA ILE A 109 4.04 -39.49 17.96
C ILE A 109 3.04 -40.67 18.05
N PRO A 110 2.89 -41.35 19.19
CA PRO A 110 1.98 -42.50 19.28
C PRO A 110 0.50 -42.13 19.16
N GLU A 111 0.10 -40.88 19.41
CA GLU A 111 -1.30 -40.47 19.42
C GLU A 111 -1.82 -39.96 18.07
N ASN A 112 -1.06 -39.10 17.41
CA ASN A 112 -1.50 -38.41 16.18
C ASN A 112 -0.57 -38.65 15.00
N HIS A 113 0.66 -39.14 15.22
CA HIS A 113 1.63 -39.40 14.14
C HIS A 113 2.00 -40.89 14.00
N LYS A 114 1.22 -41.81 14.59
CA LYS A 114 1.53 -43.26 14.69
C LYS A 114 1.75 -43.96 13.34
N HIS A 115 1.14 -43.43 12.29
CA HIS A 115 1.18 -43.99 10.93
C HIS A 115 2.09 -43.20 9.98
N PHE A 116 2.80 -42.20 10.48
CA PHE A 116 3.62 -41.30 9.71
C PHE A 116 5.09 -41.59 10.03
N ASN A 117 5.86 -41.97 9.00
CA ASN A 117 7.23 -42.45 9.18
C ASN A 117 8.27 -41.32 9.16
N SER A 118 7.86 -40.08 8.88
CA SER A 118 8.78 -38.96 8.63
C SER A 118 8.75 -37.98 9.79
N VAL A 119 9.22 -38.43 10.97
CA VAL A 119 9.42 -37.57 12.15
C VAL A 119 10.90 -37.45 12.42
N ARG A 120 11.42 -36.23 12.38
CA ARG A 120 12.86 -35.90 12.52
C ARG A 120 13.12 -34.98 13.68
N LEU A 121 14.37 -34.93 14.16
CA LEU A 121 14.76 -33.94 15.18
C LEU A 121 14.76 -32.55 14.55
N ILE A 122 14.32 -31.55 15.31
CA ILE A 122 14.31 -30.16 14.82
C ILE A 122 15.70 -29.72 14.39
N SER A 123 16.75 -30.14 15.11
CA SER A 123 18.14 -29.84 14.76
C SER A 123 18.50 -30.33 13.34
N GLU A 124 18.08 -31.53 12.97
CA GLU A 124 18.32 -32.12 11.64
C GLU A 124 17.56 -31.33 10.55
N VAL A 125 16.31 -30.96 10.83
CA VAL A 125 15.50 -30.17 9.90
C VAL A 125 16.09 -28.77 9.72
N THR A 126 16.60 -28.13 10.78
CA THR A 126 17.20 -26.79 10.70
C THR A 126 18.56 -26.78 10.02
N GLU A 127 19.25 -27.91 9.95
CA GLU A 127 20.49 -28.08 9.19
C GLU A 127 20.21 -28.30 7.70
N ASP A 128 19.19 -29.08 7.34
CA ASP A 128 18.75 -29.30 5.96
C ASP A 128 18.02 -28.09 5.34
N SER A 129 17.28 -27.32 6.16
CA SER A 129 16.57 -26.12 5.73
C SER A 129 17.43 -24.86 5.76
N GLN A 130 18.75 -25.01 5.89
CA GLN A 130 19.71 -23.93 5.74
C GLN A 130 19.57 -23.26 4.37
N THR A 131 18.85 -22.14 4.42
CA THR A 131 19.10 -20.86 3.74
C THR A 131 19.04 -20.81 2.22
N SER A 132 19.29 -21.86 1.46
CA SER A 132 19.42 -21.81 -0.01
C SER A 132 18.10 -21.53 -0.73
N ASN A 133 17.02 -22.26 -0.43
CA ASN A 133 15.73 -22.04 -1.10
C ASN A 133 15.07 -20.71 -0.70
N LEU A 134 15.17 -20.32 0.57
CA LEU A 134 14.64 -19.04 1.03
C LEU A 134 15.50 -17.86 0.52
N SER A 135 16.83 -18.00 0.44
CA SER A 135 17.69 -16.95 -0.11
C SER A 135 17.47 -16.77 -1.61
N ASN A 136 17.28 -17.86 -2.36
CA ASN A 136 16.93 -17.80 -3.78
C ASN A 136 15.60 -17.06 -3.97
N ILE A 137 14.55 -17.44 -3.24
CA ILE A 137 13.25 -16.73 -3.29
C ILE A 137 13.39 -15.26 -2.89
N THR A 138 14.21 -14.96 -1.88
CA THR A 138 14.46 -13.58 -1.44
C THR A 138 15.15 -12.75 -2.52
N ASN A 139 16.13 -13.35 -3.21
CA ASN A 139 16.82 -12.72 -4.34
C ASN A 139 15.88 -12.52 -5.53
N ASP A 140 15.06 -13.51 -5.87
CA ASP A 140 14.06 -13.40 -6.95
C ASP A 140 13.05 -12.28 -6.65
N ILE A 141 12.61 -12.15 -5.40
CA ILE A 141 11.73 -11.05 -4.97
C ILE A 141 12.44 -9.70 -5.10
N ALA A 142 13.72 -9.61 -4.70
CA ALA A 142 14.49 -8.39 -4.85
C ALA A 142 14.65 -7.97 -6.33
N ASP A 143 14.91 -8.94 -7.20
CA ASP A 143 15.02 -8.72 -8.65
C ASP A 143 13.68 -8.27 -9.26
N MET A 144 12.57 -8.91 -8.86
CA MET A 144 11.23 -8.48 -9.27
C MET A 144 10.93 -7.04 -8.85
N ILE A 145 11.30 -6.65 -7.61
CA ILE A 145 11.13 -5.27 -7.13
C ILE A 145 11.94 -4.30 -8.00
N GLN A 146 13.19 -4.63 -8.34
CA GLN A 146 14.01 -3.79 -9.22
C GLN A 146 13.39 -3.64 -10.62
N GLN A 147 12.90 -4.74 -11.20
CA GLN A 147 12.25 -4.71 -12.51
C GLN A 147 10.98 -3.86 -12.50
N ILE A 148 10.14 -3.99 -11.46
CA ILE A 148 8.93 -3.17 -11.28
C ILE A 148 9.30 -1.69 -11.19
N ASN A 149 10.31 -1.33 -10.40
CA ASN A 149 10.76 0.05 -10.27
C ASN A 149 11.25 0.64 -11.59
N LYS A 150 12.00 -0.16 -12.38
CA LYS A 150 12.44 0.24 -13.72
C LYS A 150 11.25 0.47 -14.66
N LEU A 151 10.30 -0.46 -14.71
CA LEU A 151 9.07 -0.30 -15.50
C LEU A 151 8.27 0.94 -15.10
N PHE A 152 8.23 1.25 -13.80
CA PHE A 152 7.55 2.45 -13.30
C PHE A 152 8.25 3.72 -13.77
N SER A 153 9.59 3.77 -13.69
CA SER A 153 10.39 4.89 -14.16
C SER A 153 10.25 5.11 -15.67
N ASP A 154 10.31 4.03 -16.46
CA ASP A 154 10.15 4.08 -17.92
C ASP A 154 8.76 4.59 -18.31
N ARG A 155 7.70 4.12 -17.62
CA ARG A 155 6.33 4.60 -17.85
C ARG A 155 6.15 6.06 -17.48
N LEU A 156 6.74 6.51 -16.38
CA LEU A 156 6.70 7.91 -15.96
C LEU A 156 7.37 8.82 -17.01
N ALA A 157 8.55 8.42 -17.51
CA ALA A 157 9.25 9.15 -18.56
C ALA A 157 8.43 9.23 -19.86
N ASN A 158 7.78 8.14 -20.25
CA ASN A 158 6.89 8.12 -21.42
C ASN A 158 5.66 8.99 -21.23
N PHE A 159 5.09 9.02 -20.03
CA PHE A 159 3.98 9.91 -19.70
C PHE A 159 4.37 11.38 -19.85
N HIS A 160 5.53 11.79 -19.32
CA HIS A 160 6.03 13.16 -19.51
C HIS A 160 6.29 13.50 -20.99
N LYS A 161 6.84 12.57 -21.77
CA LYS A 161 7.00 12.77 -23.22
C LYS A 161 5.66 12.99 -23.92
N LEU A 162 4.65 12.20 -23.57
CA LEU A 162 3.30 12.34 -24.13
C LEU A 162 2.66 13.66 -23.74
N GLN A 163 2.80 14.07 -22.48
CA GLN A 163 2.30 15.35 -21.99
C GLN A 163 2.97 16.53 -22.70
N ASN A 164 4.29 16.51 -22.85
CA ASN A 164 5.02 17.54 -23.58
C ASN A 164 4.60 17.59 -25.06
N SER A 165 4.38 16.44 -25.69
CA SER A 165 3.89 16.38 -27.07
C SER A 165 2.49 16.98 -27.18
N TYR A 166 1.61 16.72 -26.21
CA TYR A 166 0.27 17.30 -26.17
C TYR A 166 0.32 18.84 -26.05
N GLU A 167 1.13 19.36 -25.13
CA GLU A 167 1.32 20.80 -24.94
C GLU A 167 1.92 21.47 -26.18
N ASN A 168 2.88 20.82 -26.85
CA ASN A 168 3.45 21.31 -28.10
C ASN A 168 2.41 21.40 -29.22
N ILE A 169 1.58 20.36 -29.40
CA ILE A 169 0.52 20.36 -30.42
C ILE A 169 -0.49 21.49 -30.14
N LEU A 170 -0.87 21.70 -28.88
CA LEU A 170 -1.74 22.82 -28.51
C LEU A 170 -1.09 24.17 -28.85
N GLY A 171 0.19 24.35 -28.55
CA GLY A 171 0.94 25.54 -28.90
C GLY A 171 1.00 25.77 -30.42
N GLU A 172 1.28 24.73 -31.20
CA GLU A 172 1.30 24.78 -32.66
C GLU A 172 -0.07 25.15 -33.24
N LEU A 173 -1.16 24.64 -32.68
CA LEU A 173 -2.52 25.00 -33.10
C LEU A 173 -2.82 26.48 -32.88
N VAL A 174 -2.39 27.05 -31.75
CA VAL A 174 -2.53 28.49 -31.47
C VAL A 174 -1.73 29.31 -32.49
N ILE A 175 -0.48 28.93 -32.75
CA ILE A 175 0.38 29.60 -33.73
C ILE A 175 -0.22 29.52 -35.14
N MET A 176 -0.72 28.34 -35.55
CA MET A 176 -1.36 28.17 -36.85
C MET A 176 -2.60 29.05 -36.98
N ARG A 177 -3.45 29.12 -35.95
CA ARG A 177 -4.62 30.00 -35.94
C ARG A 177 -4.21 31.46 -36.11
N GLN A 178 -3.19 31.91 -35.38
CA GLN A 178 -2.69 33.27 -35.49
C GLN A 178 -2.23 33.57 -36.92
N LYS A 179 -1.46 32.68 -37.54
CA LYS A 179 -0.99 32.84 -38.93
C LYS A 179 -2.15 32.93 -39.93
N ILE A 180 -3.22 32.15 -39.74
CA ILE A 180 -4.42 32.20 -40.58
C ILE A 180 -5.10 33.57 -40.44
N ASN A 181 -5.31 34.04 -39.21
CA ASN A 181 -5.92 35.33 -38.95
C ASN A 181 -5.08 36.47 -39.56
N ASP A 182 -3.77 36.49 -39.32
CA ASP A 182 -2.88 37.51 -39.86
C ASP A 182 -2.89 37.53 -41.41
N ALA A 183 -3.02 36.37 -42.05
CA ALA A 183 -3.15 36.28 -43.51
C ALA A 183 -4.50 36.80 -44.00
N TYR A 184 -5.57 36.51 -43.26
CA TYR A 184 -6.92 36.99 -43.55
C TYR A 184 -7.00 38.52 -43.44
N ASP A 185 -6.49 39.09 -42.35
CA ASP A 185 -6.44 40.54 -42.11
C ASP A 185 -5.68 41.25 -43.23
N LYS A 186 -4.57 40.67 -43.72
CA LYS A 186 -3.82 41.24 -44.86
C LYS A 186 -4.64 41.27 -46.14
N LEU A 187 -5.38 40.20 -46.43
CA LEU A 187 -6.24 40.13 -47.62
C LEU A 187 -7.42 41.11 -47.52
N GLU A 188 -8.06 41.18 -46.36
CA GLU A 188 -9.15 42.11 -46.09
C GLU A 188 -8.70 43.56 -46.26
N ASN A 189 -7.61 43.95 -45.58
CA ASN A 189 -7.08 45.31 -45.65
C ASN A 189 -6.64 45.70 -47.07
N ASN A 190 -6.05 44.78 -47.83
CA ASN A 190 -5.69 45.04 -49.22
C ASN A 190 -6.94 45.27 -50.09
N THR A 191 -7.99 44.48 -49.86
CA THR A 191 -9.26 44.62 -50.59
C THR A 191 -9.94 45.95 -50.26
N ILE A 192 -10.00 46.32 -48.98
CA ILE A 192 -10.52 47.62 -48.53
C ILE A 192 -9.74 48.76 -49.18
N ALA A 193 -8.40 48.73 -49.14
CA ALA A 193 -7.57 49.76 -49.74
C ALA A 193 -7.83 49.92 -51.25
N LYS A 194 -8.02 48.82 -51.98
CA LYS A 194 -8.38 48.87 -53.41
C LYS A 194 -9.75 49.51 -53.65
N LEU A 195 -10.74 49.19 -52.81
CA LEU A 195 -12.08 49.77 -52.90
C LEU A 195 -12.07 51.28 -52.62
N ASP A 196 -11.27 51.73 -51.65
CA ASP A 196 -11.12 53.15 -51.34
C ASP A 196 -10.51 53.94 -52.51
N VAL A 197 -9.51 53.37 -53.18
CA VAL A 197 -8.93 53.96 -54.41
C VAL A 197 -9.99 54.07 -55.51
N LEU A 198 -10.76 53.01 -55.77
CA LEU A 198 -11.84 53.03 -56.76
C LEU A 198 -12.92 54.07 -56.43
N ARG A 199 -13.30 54.16 -55.16
CA ARG A 199 -14.26 55.17 -54.68
C ARG A 199 -13.75 56.59 -54.91
N ALA A 200 -12.46 56.85 -54.67
CA ALA A 200 -11.84 58.15 -54.89
C ALA A 200 -11.83 58.53 -56.38
N VAL A 201 -11.47 57.59 -57.26
CA VAL A 201 -11.47 57.80 -58.72
C VAL A 201 -12.88 58.09 -59.24
N LEU A 202 -13.87 57.31 -58.84
CA LEU A 202 -15.27 57.54 -59.22
C LEU A 202 -15.77 58.91 -58.76
N SER A 203 -15.47 59.28 -57.52
CA SER A 203 -15.84 60.59 -56.96
C SER A 203 -15.21 61.75 -57.74
N HIS A 204 -13.97 61.58 -58.22
CA HIS A 204 -13.31 62.57 -59.05
C HIS A 204 -13.94 62.67 -60.46
N SER A 205 -14.21 61.54 -61.12
CA SER A 205 -14.83 61.52 -62.46
C SER A 205 -16.20 62.21 -62.46
N ILE A 206 -17.05 61.89 -61.49
CA ILE A 206 -18.39 62.50 -61.34
C ILE A 206 -18.28 64.02 -61.20
N ARG A 207 -17.30 64.52 -60.42
CA ARG A 207 -17.09 65.96 -60.29
C ARG A 207 -16.71 66.60 -61.61
N VAL A 208 -15.78 66.00 -62.36
CA VAL A 208 -15.33 66.55 -63.66
C VAL A 208 -16.48 66.59 -64.67
N ASP A 209 -17.34 65.58 -64.68
CA ASP A 209 -18.48 65.50 -65.61
C ASP A 209 -19.61 66.50 -65.26
N ILE A 210 -19.74 66.94 -64.00
CA ILE A 210 -20.69 67.99 -63.60
C ILE A 210 -20.25 69.39 -64.05
N TYR A 211 -18.95 69.62 -64.26
CA TYR A 211 -18.39 70.94 -64.61
C TYR A 211 -18.07 71.11 -66.10
N LYS A 212 -18.51 70.18 -66.96
CA LYS A 212 -18.50 70.29 -68.43
C LYS A 212 -19.88 70.60 -68.95
#